data_AF-A0AAN4YWN7-F1
#
_entry.id   AF-A0AAN4YWN7-F1
#
_cell.length_a   1.000
_cell.length_b   1.000
_cell.length_c   1.000
_cell.angle_alpha   90.00
_cell.angle_beta   90.00
_cell.angle_gamma   90.00
#
_symmetry.space_group_name_H-M   'P 1'
#
loop_
_entity.id
_entity.type
_entity.pdbx_description
1 polymer ?
#
loop_
_entity_poly.entity_id
_entity_poly.type
_entity_poly.pdbx_seq_one_letter_code
_entity_poly.pdbx_strand_id
1 'polypeptide(L)'
;MSDGLLSEVSALLGARLAVRAADQAHFGGKQVYTNVKPSTSCGSAGSDDPLSSAINKAKNIAKSALGGSGSDSSKVLSEVAALRQEVSGLKGDLASIKALLEKLSLGGAAPAAAKAAPAAAPAKAAPAPQVDDASLPSTSTTHDPPIYSDRHHVLIIGDGDLSFSLALSRLLQEYPTRITATVLERDEEEFLRRYGPSAEDTLAQLRTLSPKTSLRFHTDATKLETYPDIDYPSVDVLVFNFPHPGGKTNLRHSRRLLNGFLRSVRLVISDQAELHLALARLQSGICVVPGVVFALAEPHHEKDSWQVLDIAASNGFIVDRLEVFDPFDFPGYGAAGYRRGAKGFENKIGAQRIVMRSCPNSQNLSLHELSLLHQGQSKLEFHCLRPFHKHDLSIVFGDGLLLSDEECDSLERRFLDRLCELFGGLVVRREEVMELRSIDPDNRPNRIYRLWWQSLRSPMSKIRCNSFHEEMKIVMSSCFVASGLPLRADDDDFDLFGSDDSDDEEKKAVVAQRLKEYQDKKAKKAGPIAKSSVILDVKPWDDETNMTELEENVRSIEMDGLVWGGGKLIEIGYGIKKLQIITVVEDDKVSVDDLIEKITEGFPDHVQSVDIHAFNKI
;
A
#
# COMPACT_ATOMS: atom_id res chain seq x y z
N MET A 1 6.59 -8.16 6.15
CA MET A 1 6.91 -8.36 7.58
C MET A 1 7.34 -7.00 8.11
N SER A 2 6.67 -6.52 9.16
CA SER A 2 7.04 -5.39 10.05
C SER A 2 7.82 -4.21 9.44
N ASP A 3 7.09 -3.28 8.79
CA ASP A 3 7.58 -1.92 8.49
C ASP A 3 7.51 -1.06 9.77
N GLY A 4 8.62 -1.02 10.51
CA GLY A 4 8.85 -0.10 11.61
C GLY A 4 9.73 1.06 11.15
N LEU A 5 9.09 2.12 10.63
CA LEU A 5 9.72 3.43 10.49
C LEU A 5 9.55 4.21 11.79
N LEU A 6 10.69 4.59 12.35
CA LEU A 6 10.93 5.28 13.60
C LEU A 6 10.15 6.61 13.65
N SER A 7 9.19 6.70 14.57
CA SER A 7 8.85 7.99 15.17
C SER A 7 9.90 8.25 16.25
N GLU A 8 10.61 9.37 16.13
CA GLU A 8 11.50 9.87 17.17
C GLU A 8 10.77 9.85 18.52
N VAL A 9 11.37 9.15 19.49
CA VAL A 9 10.84 9.00 20.85
C VAL A 9 11.06 10.33 21.57
N SER A 10 10.12 11.26 21.43
CA SER A 10 10.01 12.36 22.38
C SER A 10 9.35 11.83 23.66
N ALA A 11 10.19 11.63 24.68
CA ALA A 11 9.76 11.34 26.03
C ALA A 11 8.98 12.54 26.58
N LEU A 12 7.65 12.49 26.52
CA LEU A 12 6.78 13.43 27.22
C LEU A 12 6.74 13.05 28.71
N LEU A 13 7.52 13.79 29.50
CA LEU A 13 7.63 13.71 30.96
C LEU A 13 6.32 14.19 31.63
N GLY A 14 6.02 13.63 32.82
CA GLY A 14 4.74 13.68 33.55
C GLY A 14 4.30 15.08 33.95
N ALA A 15 3.19 15.35 34.66
CA ALA A 15 2.21 14.52 35.38
C ALA A 15 0.82 15.20 35.47
N ARG A 16 -0.21 14.44 35.06
CA ARG A 16 -1.49 14.02 35.70
C ARG A 16 -2.29 13.21 34.68
N LEU A 17 -2.07 13.50 33.41
CA LEU A 17 -2.39 12.67 32.26
C LEU A 17 -1.30 12.90 31.21
N ALA A 18 -0.49 11.89 30.90
CA ALA A 18 0.50 11.97 29.83
C ALA A 18 0.05 11.11 28.65
N VAL A 19 0.09 11.69 27.45
CA VAL A 19 -0.32 11.03 26.22
C VAL A 19 0.93 10.58 25.46
N ARG A 20 1.15 9.27 25.33
CA ARG A 20 2.37 8.68 24.73
C ARG A 20 2.04 7.74 23.57
N ALA A 21 2.99 7.49 22.67
CA ALA A 21 2.88 6.41 21.69
C ALA A 21 3.15 5.06 22.38
N ALA A 22 2.39 4.01 22.09
CA ALA A 22 2.51 2.70 22.74
C ALA A 22 3.68 1.82 22.24
N ASP A 23 4.46 2.28 21.26
CA ASP A 23 5.43 1.44 20.58
C ASP A 23 6.80 1.45 21.30
N GLN A 24 7.04 0.49 22.21
CA GLN A 24 8.30 -0.27 22.35
C GLN A 24 8.33 -1.20 23.59
N ALA A 25 8.90 -2.39 23.42
CA ALA A 25 9.06 -3.43 24.46
C ALA A 25 10.14 -3.16 25.52
N HIS A 26 10.79 -1.99 25.51
CA HIS A 26 11.91 -1.64 26.39
C HIS A 26 11.85 -0.14 26.75
N PHE A 27 12.16 0.20 28.00
CA PHE A 27 12.29 1.56 28.53
C PHE A 27 13.66 1.70 29.19
N GLY A 28 14.48 2.69 28.80
CA GLY A 28 15.74 3.02 29.48
C GLY A 28 16.74 1.87 29.62
N GLY A 29 16.85 0.99 28.62
CA GLY A 29 17.73 -0.19 28.65
C GLY A 29 17.20 -1.35 29.50
N LYS A 30 15.95 -1.29 30.00
CA LYS A 30 15.26 -2.39 30.67
C LYS A 30 14.02 -2.83 29.90
N GLN A 31 13.85 -4.14 29.75
CA GLN A 31 12.69 -4.77 29.13
C GLN A 31 11.45 -4.55 30.01
N VAL A 32 10.38 -4.00 29.45
CA VAL A 32 9.15 -3.62 30.19
C VAL A 32 8.24 -4.83 30.44
N TYR A 33 8.56 -5.99 29.87
CA TYR A 33 7.81 -7.23 30.06
C TYR A 33 8.64 -8.25 30.82
N THR A 34 8.63 -8.24 32.15
CA THR A 34 8.94 -9.46 32.90
C THR A 34 8.31 -9.45 34.29
N ASN A 35 7.29 -10.30 34.45
CA ASN A 35 7.24 -11.25 35.56
C ASN A 35 6.27 -12.40 35.23
N VAL A 36 6.56 -13.09 34.13
CA VAL A 36 6.16 -14.49 33.96
C VAL A 36 7.39 -15.22 33.44
N LYS A 37 7.99 -16.09 34.26
CA LYS A 37 8.96 -17.08 33.76
C LYS A 37 8.30 -17.81 32.59
N PRO A 38 9.02 -18.18 31.51
CA PRO A 38 8.43 -18.97 30.45
C PRO A 38 8.05 -20.36 31.01
N SER A 39 6.82 -20.47 31.53
CA SER A 39 6.17 -21.74 31.75
C SER A 39 5.62 -22.15 30.41
N THR A 40 6.22 -23.20 29.85
CA THR A 40 5.53 -24.15 28.99
C THR A 40 4.06 -24.30 29.40
N SER A 41 3.17 -24.01 28.44
CA SER A 41 1.75 -24.42 28.34
C SER A 41 0.79 -24.12 29.49
N CYS A 42 -0.26 -23.33 29.17
CA CYS A 42 -1.69 -23.46 29.54
C CYS A 42 -2.37 -22.24 28.88
N GLY A 43 -3.04 -22.33 27.73
CA GLY A 43 -4.29 -23.03 27.51
C GLY A 43 -5.40 -22.00 27.29
N SER A 44 -5.39 -21.28 26.17
CA SER A 44 -6.61 -20.60 25.70
C SER A 44 -7.45 -21.63 24.94
N ALA A 45 -8.70 -21.77 25.35
CA ALA A 45 -9.71 -22.58 24.70
C ALA A 45 -10.04 -21.99 23.32
N GLY A 46 -9.16 -22.21 22.36
CA GLY A 46 -9.49 -22.16 20.95
C GLY A 46 -10.05 -23.52 20.55
N SER A 47 -11.07 -23.51 19.70
CA SER A 47 -11.52 -24.70 18.98
C SER A 47 -10.32 -25.37 18.31
N ASP A 48 -9.85 -26.48 18.88
CA ASP A 48 -8.78 -27.29 18.32
C ASP A 48 -9.25 -27.83 16.97
N ASP A 49 -8.80 -27.21 15.87
CA ASP A 49 -8.89 -27.80 14.54
C ASP A 49 -8.02 -29.08 14.56
N PRO A 50 -8.61 -30.28 14.49
CA PRO A 50 -7.89 -31.55 14.60
C PRO A 50 -6.76 -31.66 13.57
N LEU A 51 -6.93 -31.00 12.42
CA LEU A 51 -5.96 -31.00 11.33
C LEU A 51 -4.67 -30.25 11.71
N SER A 52 -4.80 -29.12 12.41
CA SER A 52 -3.68 -28.29 12.84
C SER A 52 -2.82 -29.01 13.90
N SER A 53 -3.47 -29.72 14.82
CA SER A 53 -2.83 -30.57 15.83
C SER A 53 -2.08 -31.74 15.19
N ALA A 54 -2.70 -32.43 14.22
CA ALA A 54 -2.08 -33.53 13.49
C ALA A 54 -0.86 -33.08 12.65
N ILE A 55 -0.94 -31.92 11.99
CA ILE A 55 0.18 -31.34 11.22
C ILE A 55 1.36 -30.98 12.12
N ASN A 56 1.10 -30.41 13.29
CA ASN A 56 2.15 -30.05 14.25
C ASN A 56 2.81 -31.30 14.85
N LYS A 57 2.02 -32.35 15.12
CA LYS A 57 2.53 -33.65 15.58
C LYS A 57 3.42 -34.31 14.53
N ALA A 58 3.00 -34.30 13.26
CA ALA A 58 3.80 -34.82 12.14
C ALA A 58 5.10 -34.04 11.92
N LYS A 59 5.07 -32.70 12.03
CA LYS A 59 6.28 -31.85 11.94
C LYS A 59 7.29 -32.16 13.05
N ASN A 60 6.82 -32.39 14.27
CA ASN A 60 7.69 -32.71 15.40
C ASN A 60 8.33 -34.10 15.27
N ILE A 61 7.59 -35.10 14.78
CA ILE A 61 8.11 -36.45 14.52
C ILE A 61 9.16 -36.44 13.39
N ALA A 62 8.91 -35.68 12.31
CA ALA A 62 9.89 -35.51 11.24
C ALA A 62 11.18 -34.83 11.74
N LYS A 63 11.03 -33.83 12.62
CA LYS A 63 12.15 -33.11 13.23
C LYS A 63 12.97 -33.98 14.19
N SER A 64 12.33 -34.90 14.92
CA SER A 64 13.05 -35.86 15.78
C SER A 64 13.77 -36.95 14.97
N ALA A 65 13.21 -37.38 13.84
CA ALA A 65 13.84 -38.38 12.96
C ALA A 65 15.09 -37.87 12.23
N LEU A 66 15.19 -36.56 12.00
CA LEU A 66 16.33 -35.91 11.34
C LEU A 66 17.46 -35.49 12.30
N GLY A 67 17.26 -35.62 13.62
CA GLY A 67 18.04 -34.91 14.63
C GLY A 67 18.94 -35.71 15.57
N GLY A 68 19.02 -37.05 15.50
CA GLY A 68 19.92 -37.77 16.43
C GLY A 68 20.04 -39.28 16.24
N SER A 69 21.28 -39.76 16.32
CA SER A 69 21.64 -41.17 16.47
C SER A 69 21.00 -41.75 17.74
N GLY A 70 20.02 -42.64 17.58
CA GLY A 70 19.45 -43.44 18.69
C GLY A 70 17.96 -43.31 18.95
N SER A 71 17.12 -42.93 17.97
CA SER A 71 15.66 -43.03 18.13
C SER A 71 15.13 -44.43 17.80
N ASP A 72 14.43 -45.04 18.75
CA ASP A 72 13.82 -46.37 18.67
C ASP A 72 12.85 -46.49 17.48
N SER A 73 13.29 -47.07 16.36
CA SER A 73 12.57 -47.14 15.08
C SER A 73 11.16 -47.75 15.20
N SER A 74 10.94 -48.56 16.25
CA SER A 74 9.66 -49.17 16.58
C SER A 74 8.58 -48.16 17.00
N LYS A 75 8.95 -47.07 17.70
CA LYS A 75 8.05 -45.99 18.11
C LYS A 75 7.65 -45.07 16.96
N VAL A 76 8.58 -44.79 16.05
CA VAL A 76 8.31 -43.97 14.86
C VAL A 76 7.31 -44.69 13.94
N LEU A 77 7.45 -46.02 13.79
CA LEU A 77 6.54 -46.82 12.97
C LEU A 77 5.12 -46.91 13.56
N SER A 78 4.99 -47.02 14.88
CA SER A 78 3.67 -47.06 15.53
C SER A 78 2.95 -45.71 15.48
N GLU A 79 3.68 -44.60 15.62
CA GLU A 79 3.11 -43.25 15.49
C GLU A 79 2.73 -42.90 14.04
N VAL A 80 3.52 -43.35 13.05
CA VAL A 80 3.16 -43.22 11.63
C VAL A 80 1.91 -44.03 11.29
N ALA A 81 1.72 -45.21 11.90
CA ALA A 81 0.51 -46.01 11.73
C ALA A 81 -0.73 -45.32 12.33
N ALA A 82 -0.60 -44.70 13.52
CA ALA A 82 -1.67 -43.95 14.15
C ALA A 82 -2.09 -42.72 13.32
N LEU A 83 -1.12 -41.96 12.78
CA LEU A 83 -1.41 -40.81 11.90
C LEU A 83 -2.10 -41.23 10.58
N ARG A 84 -1.75 -42.39 10.02
CA ARG A 84 -2.44 -42.92 8.83
C ARG A 84 -3.90 -43.26 9.12
N GLN A 85 -4.19 -43.74 10.33
CA GLN A 85 -5.55 -44.05 10.75
C GLN A 85 -6.38 -42.77 10.96
N GLU A 86 -5.82 -41.73 11.59
CA GLU A 86 -6.47 -40.42 11.73
C GLU A 86 -6.75 -39.75 10.38
N VAL A 87 -5.79 -39.76 9.45
CA VAL A 87 -5.98 -39.23 8.08
C VAL A 87 -7.05 -40.01 7.31
N SER A 88 -7.17 -41.32 7.55
CA SER A 88 -8.26 -42.13 6.99
C SER A 88 -9.62 -41.74 7.56
N GLY A 89 -9.70 -41.43 8.86
CA GLY A 89 -10.90 -40.93 9.52
C GLY A 89 -11.35 -39.58 8.95
N LEU A 90 -10.44 -38.61 8.85
CA LEU A 90 -10.71 -37.27 8.30
C LEU A 90 -11.15 -37.32 6.82
N LYS A 91 -10.65 -38.28 6.03
CA LYS A 91 -11.15 -38.52 4.66
C LYS A 91 -12.59 -39.05 4.65
N GLY A 92 -12.97 -39.86 5.62
CA GLY A 92 -14.35 -40.33 5.82
C GLY A 92 -15.30 -39.20 6.22
N ASP A 93 -14.86 -38.32 7.11
CA ASP A 93 -15.63 -37.13 7.52
C ASP A 93 -15.81 -36.16 6.36
N LEU A 94 -14.75 -35.92 5.56
CA LEU A 94 -14.83 -35.12 4.34
C LEU A 94 -15.81 -35.71 3.32
N ALA A 95 -15.85 -37.03 3.16
CA ALA A 95 -16.79 -37.72 2.29
C ALA A 95 -18.23 -37.57 2.80
N SER A 96 -18.44 -37.65 4.12
CA SER A 96 -19.74 -37.45 4.77
C SER A 96 -20.23 -36.01 4.64
N ILE A 97 -19.35 -35.02 4.80
CA ILE A 97 -19.65 -33.60 4.59
C ILE A 97 -19.99 -33.33 3.13
N LYS A 98 -19.25 -33.90 2.17
CA LYS A 98 -19.59 -33.80 0.74
C LYS A 98 -20.97 -34.39 0.44
N ALA A 99 -21.31 -35.54 1.02
CA ALA A 99 -22.62 -36.16 0.86
C ALA A 99 -23.74 -35.33 1.51
N LEU A 100 -23.47 -34.65 2.64
CA LEU A 100 -24.43 -33.71 3.25
C LEU A 100 -24.60 -32.44 2.41
N LEU A 101 -23.52 -31.91 1.84
CA LEU A 101 -23.54 -30.75 0.95
C LEU A 101 -24.34 -31.04 -0.33
N GLU A 102 -24.22 -32.27 -0.86
CA GLU A 102 -24.96 -32.75 -2.03
C GLU A 102 -26.45 -33.00 -1.71
N LYS A 103 -26.79 -33.38 -0.48
CA LYS A 103 -28.18 -33.44 0.00
C LYS A 103 -28.80 -32.06 0.22
N LEU A 104 -28.00 -31.07 0.63
CA LEU A 104 -28.43 -29.68 0.82
C LEU A 104 -28.56 -28.92 -0.50
N SER A 105 -27.78 -29.28 -1.54
CA SER A 105 -27.86 -28.66 -2.86
C SER A 105 -29.08 -29.09 -3.70
N LEU A 106 -29.81 -30.12 -3.28
CA LEU A 106 -31.02 -30.61 -3.96
C LEU A 106 -32.33 -29.88 -3.54
N GLY A 107 -32.23 -28.80 -2.76
CA GLY A 107 -33.38 -28.00 -2.29
C GLY A 107 -33.80 -26.81 -3.15
N GLY A 108 -33.15 -26.54 -4.29
CA GLY A 108 -33.47 -25.39 -5.14
C GLY A 108 -33.41 -25.76 -6.62
N ALA A 109 -34.57 -25.76 -7.28
CA ALA A 109 -34.70 -26.12 -8.70
C ALA A 109 -34.25 -24.99 -9.64
N ALA A 110 -33.29 -25.27 -10.53
CA ALA A 110 -33.25 -24.85 -11.95
C ALA A 110 -32.10 -25.58 -12.70
N PRO A 111 -32.23 -25.85 -14.02
CA PRO A 111 -31.68 -27.07 -14.62
C PRO A 111 -30.33 -26.95 -15.37
N ALA A 112 -29.55 -28.02 -15.21
CA ALA A 112 -28.76 -28.78 -16.20
C ALA A 112 -27.84 -28.04 -17.21
N ALA A 113 -26.54 -28.02 -16.89
CA ALA A 113 -25.46 -28.01 -17.88
C ALA A 113 -24.78 -29.40 -17.93
N ALA A 114 -24.85 -30.06 -19.08
CA ALA A 114 -24.26 -31.36 -19.32
C ALA A 114 -22.75 -31.28 -19.58
N LYS A 115 -22.02 -32.23 -18.97
CA LYS A 115 -20.59 -32.54 -19.11
C LYS A 115 -20.15 -32.75 -20.57
N ALA A 116 -18.93 -32.33 -20.89
CA ALA A 116 -18.14 -32.91 -21.97
C ALA A 116 -16.68 -33.18 -21.50
N ALA A 117 -16.16 -34.31 -21.95
CA ALA A 117 -14.90 -34.97 -21.57
C ALA A 117 -13.68 -34.42 -22.37
N PRO A 118 -12.44 -34.93 -22.14
CA PRO A 118 -11.20 -34.21 -22.43
C PRO A 118 -10.72 -34.31 -23.89
N ALA A 119 -9.88 -33.33 -24.25
CA ALA A 119 -9.37 -33.02 -25.58
C ALA A 119 -8.37 -34.03 -26.15
N ALA A 120 -8.49 -34.29 -27.46
CA ALA A 120 -7.46 -34.83 -28.34
C ALA A 120 -7.13 -33.79 -29.42
N ALA A 121 -5.85 -33.59 -29.71
CA ALA A 121 -5.33 -32.71 -30.78
C ALA A 121 -5.05 -33.51 -32.08
N PRO A 122 -4.58 -32.88 -33.18
CA PRO A 122 -5.34 -32.04 -34.11
C PRO A 122 -5.30 -32.59 -35.56
N ALA A 123 -6.26 -32.21 -36.42
CA ALA A 123 -6.18 -32.50 -37.86
C ALA A 123 -6.68 -31.32 -38.73
N LYS A 124 -5.75 -30.85 -39.57
CA LYS A 124 -5.79 -30.16 -40.88
C LYS A 124 -6.99 -29.28 -41.31
N ALA A 125 -6.58 -28.13 -41.84
CA ALA A 125 -7.35 -27.04 -42.45
C ALA A 125 -8.13 -27.39 -43.74
N ALA A 126 -9.25 -26.69 -43.93
CA ALA A 126 -9.89 -26.32 -45.21
C ALA A 126 -10.89 -25.15 -44.96
N PRO A 127 -11.27 -24.35 -45.99
CA PRO A 127 -11.47 -22.90 -45.89
C PRO A 127 -12.90 -22.44 -45.54
N ALA A 128 -13.00 -21.20 -45.07
CA ALA A 128 -14.24 -20.51 -44.67
C ALA A 128 -15.15 -20.18 -45.86
N PRO A 129 -16.50 -20.28 -45.71
CA PRO A 129 -17.44 -19.68 -46.64
C PRO A 129 -17.68 -18.20 -46.29
N GLN A 130 -17.62 -17.36 -47.31
CA GLN A 130 -18.04 -15.96 -47.29
C GLN A 130 -19.54 -15.86 -46.98
N VAL A 131 -19.92 -14.90 -46.14
CA VAL A 131 -21.31 -14.52 -45.89
C VAL A 131 -21.45 -13.04 -46.20
N ASP A 132 -22.32 -12.77 -47.17
CA ASP A 132 -22.70 -11.44 -47.64
C ASP A 132 -23.44 -10.68 -46.54
N ASP A 133 -23.02 -9.44 -46.29
CA ASP A 133 -23.60 -8.53 -45.31
C ASP A 133 -24.77 -7.78 -45.93
N ALA A 134 -25.99 -8.25 -45.65
CA ALA A 134 -27.23 -7.53 -45.94
C ALA A 134 -28.33 -7.93 -44.95
N SER A 135 -28.38 -7.24 -43.80
CA SER A 135 -29.59 -6.77 -43.10
C SER A 135 -29.35 -6.64 -41.59
N LEU A 136 -28.91 -5.46 -41.17
CA LEU A 136 -29.02 -5.03 -39.77
C LEU A 136 -30.49 -4.70 -39.46
N PRO A 137 -31.13 -5.30 -38.44
CA PRO A 137 -32.39 -4.80 -37.92
C PRO A 137 -32.12 -3.57 -37.05
N SER A 138 -32.68 -2.43 -37.47
CA SER A 138 -32.76 -1.21 -36.67
C SER A 138 -33.67 -1.45 -35.46
N THR A 139 -33.08 -1.56 -34.27
CA THR A 139 -33.81 -1.44 -33.01
C THR A 139 -33.36 -0.19 -32.29
N SER A 140 -34.23 0.82 -32.29
CA SER A 140 -34.14 2.01 -31.46
C SER A 140 -34.33 1.63 -29.99
N THR A 141 -33.24 1.26 -29.32
CA THR A 141 -33.13 1.30 -27.88
C THR A 141 -32.69 2.71 -27.50
N THR A 142 -33.45 3.39 -26.66
CA THR A 142 -33.03 4.64 -26.01
C THR A 142 -31.84 4.30 -25.12
N HIS A 143 -30.64 4.35 -25.69
CA HIS A 143 -29.39 4.12 -24.97
C HIS A 143 -29.10 5.34 -24.09
N ASP A 144 -28.71 5.07 -22.84
CA ASP A 144 -28.04 6.08 -22.03
C ASP A 144 -26.88 6.68 -22.85
N PRO A 145 -26.64 8.00 -22.73
CA PRO A 145 -25.60 8.65 -23.52
C PRO A 145 -24.24 7.99 -23.22
N PRO A 146 -23.35 7.85 -24.22
CA PRO A 146 -22.04 7.23 -24.02
C PRO A 146 -21.25 7.93 -22.93
N ILE A 147 -20.36 7.19 -22.28
CA ILE A 147 -19.47 7.77 -21.27
C ILE A 147 -18.63 8.91 -21.86
N TYR A 148 -18.51 9.99 -21.10
CA TYR A 148 -17.83 11.24 -21.46
C TYR A 148 -18.55 12.11 -22.50
N SER A 149 -19.77 11.76 -22.92
CA SER A 149 -20.60 12.58 -23.82
C SER A 149 -20.86 14.00 -23.32
N ASP A 150 -20.85 14.19 -22.01
CA ASP A 150 -21.05 15.45 -21.29
C ASP A 150 -19.75 16.25 -21.09
N ARG A 151 -18.61 15.75 -21.57
CA ARG A 151 -17.28 16.35 -21.36
C ARG A 151 -16.80 17.08 -22.59
N HIS A 152 -16.03 18.15 -22.39
CA HIS A 152 -15.41 18.93 -23.45
C HIS A 152 -14.09 18.32 -23.92
N HIS A 153 -13.26 17.81 -23.01
CA HIS A 153 -11.95 17.25 -23.36
C HIS A 153 -11.56 16.04 -22.51
N VAL A 154 -11.28 14.93 -23.20
CA VAL A 154 -10.76 13.69 -22.62
C VAL A 154 -9.31 13.48 -23.03
N LEU A 155 -8.41 13.36 -22.06
CA LEU A 155 -6.99 13.04 -22.28
C LEU A 155 -6.74 11.57 -21.89
N ILE A 156 -6.37 10.74 -22.87
CA ILE A 156 -6.07 9.33 -22.65
C ILE A 156 -4.55 9.17 -22.64
N ILE A 157 -4.02 8.68 -21.53
CA ILE A 157 -2.58 8.51 -21.32
C ILE A 157 -2.18 7.05 -21.51
N GLY A 158 -1.20 6.82 -22.38
CA GLY A 158 -0.56 5.50 -22.53
C GLY A 158 -1.48 4.43 -23.13
N ASP A 159 -2.29 4.79 -24.13
CA ASP A 159 -3.23 3.89 -24.79
C ASP A 159 -2.53 2.94 -25.77
N GLY A 160 -1.82 1.95 -25.22
CA GLY A 160 -1.11 0.87 -25.90
C GLY A 160 -1.22 0.83 -27.42
N ASP A 161 -2.15 0.04 -27.95
CA ASP A 161 -2.36 -0.15 -29.39
C ASP A 161 -3.38 0.82 -30.01
N LEU A 162 -3.76 1.87 -29.27
CA LEU A 162 -4.74 2.90 -29.62
C LEU A 162 -6.18 2.40 -29.84
N SER A 163 -6.47 1.12 -29.53
CA SER A 163 -7.80 0.55 -29.78
C SER A 163 -8.88 1.18 -28.89
N PHE A 164 -8.55 1.56 -27.65
CA PHE A 164 -9.49 2.25 -26.76
C PHE A 164 -9.81 3.67 -27.27
N SER A 165 -8.79 4.42 -27.67
CA SER A 165 -8.93 5.76 -28.23
C SER A 165 -9.78 5.76 -29.49
N LEU A 166 -9.59 4.77 -30.38
CA LEU A 166 -10.42 4.63 -31.58
C LEU A 166 -11.86 4.28 -31.24
N ALA A 167 -12.09 3.32 -30.33
CA ALA A 167 -13.44 2.94 -29.90
C ALA A 167 -14.17 4.13 -29.28
N LEU A 168 -13.51 4.87 -28.38
CA LEU A 168 -14.09 6.05 -27.75
C LEU A 168 -14.35 7.18 -28.75
N SER A 169 -13.44 7.41 -29.70
CA SER A 169 -13.60 8.45 -30.72
C SER A 169 -14.80 8.20 -31.63
N ARG A 170 -15.08 6.93 -31.95
CA ARG A 170 -16.28 6.55 -32.73
C ARG A 170 -17.56 6.75 -31.92
N LEU A 171 -17.57 6.32 -30.65
CA LEU A 171 -18.72 6.51 -29.76
C LEU A 171 -19.08 7.98 -29.56
N LEU A 172 -18.07 8.83 -29.44
CA LEU A 172 -18.24 10.26 -29.19
C LEU A 172 -18.32 11.10 -30.46
N GLN A 173 -18.42 10.50 -31.66
CA GLN A 173 -18.36 11.22 -32.93
C GLN A 173 -19.45 12.29 -33.09
N GLU A 174 -20.63 12.10 -32.49
CA GLU A 174 -21.75 13.04 -32.53
C GLU A 174 -21.76 14.07 -31.38
N TYR A 175 -20.87 13.92 -30.40
CA TYR A 175 -20.80 14.76 -29.19
C TYR A 175 -19.75 15.87 -29.31
N PRO A 176 -19.81 16.98 -28.56
CA PRO A 176 -18.81 18.05 -28.66
C PRO A 176 -17.43 17.68 -28.08
N THR A 177 -17.28 16.49 -27.51
CA THR A 177 -16.08 16.03 -26.81
C THR A 177 -14.87 15.90 -27.74
N ARG A 178 -13.76 16.58 -27.39
CA ARG A 178 -12.44 16.41 -27.99
C ARG A 178 -11.66 15.32 -27.27
N ILE A 179 -10.87 14.55 -28.00
CA ILE A 179 -10.03 13.49 -27.43
C ILE A 179 -8.56 13.75 -27.76
N THR A 180 -7.70 13.67 -26.75
CA THR A 180 -6.24 13.59 -26.95
C THR A 180 -5.79 12.19 -26.55
N ALA A 181 -5.31 11.40 -27.50
CA ALA A 181 -4.77 10.07 -27.27
C ALA A 181 -3.24 10.12 -27.24
N THR A 182 -2.61 9.50 -26.24
CA THR A 182 -1.15 9.48 -26.12
C THR A 182 -0.59 8.07 -25.99
N VAL A 183 0.61 7.87 -26.52
CA VAL A 183 1.39 6.63 -26.39
C VAL A 183 2.82 6.93 -25.93
N LEU A 184 3.48 5.95 -25.32
CA LEU A 184 4.84 6.09 -24.79
C LEU A 184 5.90 6.03 -25.90
N GLU A 185 5.63 5.25 -26.94
CA GLU A 185 6.51 5.05 -28.09
C GLU A 185 6.88 6.39 -28.73
N ARG A 186 8.15 6.54 -29.12
CA ARG A 186 8.74 7.83 -29.52
C ARG A 186 8.11 8.40 -30.79
N ASP A 187 7.83 7.53 -31.74
CA ASP A 187 7.32 7.86 -33.05
C ASP A 187 6.47 6.70 -33.60
N GLU A 188 5.85 6.95 -34.76
CA GLU A 188 5.01 6.00 -35.45
C GLU A 188 5.78 4.73 -35.87
N GLU A 189 7.05 4.85 -36.24
CA GLU A 189 7.86 3.70 -36.66
C GLU A 189 8.08 2.73 -35.48
N GLU A 190 8.45 3.26 -34.31
CA GLU A 190 8.59 2.47 -33.09
C GLU A 190 7.26 1.82 -32.67
N PHE A 191 6.16 2.58 -32.76
CA PHE A 191 4.82 2.10 -32.46
C PHE A 191 4.40 0.93 -33.36
N LEU A 192 4.53 1.08 -34.69
CA LEU A 192 4.17 0.04 -35.65
C LEU A 192 5.07 -1.20 -35.50
N ARG A 193 6.36 -1.01 -35.21
CA ARG A 193 7.27 -2.13 -34.92
C ARG A 193 6.83 -2.94 -33.70
N ARG A 194 6.20 -2.29 -32.71
CA ARG A 194 5.76 -2.92 -31.46
C ARG A 194 4.40 -3.61 -31.59
N TYR A 195 3.41 -2.91 -32.16
CA TYR A 195 2.02 -3.38 -32.18
C TYR A 195 1.64 -4.08 -33.50
N GLY A 196 2.46 -3.95 -34.54
CA GLY A 196 2.31 -4.65 -35.80
C GLY A 196 1.19 -4.08 -36.70
N PRO A 197 0.83 -4.80 -37.78
CA PRO A 197 -0.05 -4.30 -38.83
C PRO A 197 -1.46 -3.90 -38.37
N SER A 198 -2.00 -4.58 -37.36
CA SER A 198 -3.34 -4.25 -36.81
C SER A 198 -3.41 -2.84 -36.23
N ALA A 199 -2.28 -2.28 -35.78
CA ALA A 199 -2.22 -0.93 -35.25
C ALA A 199 -2.11 0.14 -36.35
N GLU A 200 -1.64 -0.24 -37.56
CA GLU A 200 -1.60 0.63 -38.73
C GLU A 200 -3.01 1.05 -39.15
N ASP A 201 -3.93 0.08 -39.21
CA ASP A 201 -5.35 0.32 -39.51
C ASP A 201 -6.02 1.21 -38.44
N THR A 202 -5.70 1.00 -37.17
CA THR A 202 -6.21 1.83 -36.06
C THR A 202 -5.74 3.27 -36.21
N LEU A 203 -4.46 3.46 -36.50
CA LEU A 203 -3.83 4.76 -36.62
C LEU A 203 -4.32 5.52 -37.86
N ALA A 204 -4.49 4.83 -39.00
CA ALA A 204 -5.10 5.40 -40.20
C ALA A 204 -6.52 5.93 -39.92
N GLN A 205 -7.33 5.18 -39.16
CA GLN A 205 -8.68 5.57 -38.82
C GLN A 205 -8.74 6.71 -37.78
N LEU A 206 -7.83 6.72 -36.80
CA LEU A 206 -7.75 7.86 -35.87
C LEU A 206 -7.39 9.16 -36.59
N ARG A 207 -6.56 9.09 -37.64
CA ARG A 207 -6.21 10.26 -38.47
C ARG A 207 -7.42 10.83 -39.21
N THR A 208 -8.37 10.01 -39.65
CA THR A 208 -9.60 10.50 -40.30
C THR A 208 -10.56 11.19 -39.35
N LEU A 209 -10.40 10.97 -38.03
CA LEU A 209 -11.19 11.61 -36.97
C LEU A 209 -10.57 12.94 -36.47
N SER A 210 -9.43 13.35 -37.04
CA SER A 210 -8.85 14.68 -36.82
C SER A 210 -9.75 15.78 -37.41
N PRO A 211 -9.89 16.96 -36.77
CA PRO A 211 -9.16 17.47 -35.60
C PRO A 211 -9.77 17.09 -34.25
N LYS A 212 -10.88 16.33 -34.24
CA LYS A 212 -11.61 16.00 -33.01
C LYS A 212 -10.83 15.05 -32.10
N THR A 213 -10.11 14.11 -32.71
CA THR A 213 -9.15 13.26 -32.01
C THR A 213 -7.73 13.63 -32.42
N SER A 214 -6.92 14.07 -31.47
CA SER A 214 -5.50 14.34 -31.66
C SER A 214 -4.64 13.22 -31.08
N LEU A 215 -3.68 12.74 -31.86
CA LEU A 215 -2.74 11.69 -31.47
C LEU A 215 -1.38 12.29 -31.10
N ARG A 216 -0.77 11.82 -30.00
CA ARG A 216 0.57 12.20 -29.56
C ARG A 216 1.44 11.00 -29.23
N PHE A 217 2.67 11.03 -29.72
CA PHE A 217 3.72 10.09 -29.37
C PHE A 217 4.60 10.63 -28.25
N HIS A 218 5.52 9.80 -27.75
CA HIS A 218 6.56 10.18 -26.81
C HIS A 218 6.04 10.78 -25.50
N THR A 219 4.90 10.28 -24.98
CA THR A 219 4.30 10.79 -23.73
C THR A 219 4.57 9.85 -22.56
N ASP A 220 5.47 10.25 -21.65
CA ASP A 220 5.72 9.54 -20.40
C ASP A 220 4.70 9.98 -19.33
N ALA A 221 3.85 9.04 -18.92
CA ALA A 221 2.83 9.25 -17.90
C ALA A 221 3.39 9.73 -16.55
N THR A 222 4.68 9.48 -16.25
CA THR A 222 5.32 9.89 -15.00
C THR A 222 5.98 11.26 -15.06
N LYS A 223 5.90 11.95 -16.21
CA LYS A 223 6.54 13.24 -16.51
C LYS A 223 5.67 14.16 -17.37
N LEU A 224 4.35 14.13 -17.20
CA LEU A 224 3.36 14.95 -17.91
C LEU A 224 3.69 16.45 -17.89
N GLU A 225 4.28 16.97 -16.81
CA GLU A 225 4.72 18.36 -16.69
C GLU A 225 5.77 18.78 -17.72
N THR A 226 6.45 17.82 -18.37
CA THR A 226 7.45 18.09 -19.40
C THR A 226 6.86 18.31 -20.80
N TYR A 227 5.53 18.17 -20.95
CA TYR A 227 4.81 18.29 -22.23
C TYR A 227 3.83 19.48 -22.22
N PRO A 228 4.33 20.73 -22.31
CA PRO A 228 3.50 21.94 -22.20
C PRO A 228 2.58 22.17 -23.41
N ASP A 229 2.76 21.41 -24.50
CA ASP A 229 1.88 21.48 -25.67
C ASP A 229 0.53 20.80 -25.42
N ILE A 230 0.43 19.95 -24.39
CA ILE A 230 -0.85 19.41 -23.93
C ILE A 230 -1.57 20.49 -23.13
N ASP A 231 -2.77 20.86 -23.60
CA ASP A 231 -3.65 21.80 -22.92
C ASP A 231 -4.34 21.12 -21.73
N TYR A 232 -3.57 20.88 -20.66
CA TYR A 232 -4.05 20.30 -19.41
C TYR A 232 -5.16 21.12 -18.72
N PRO A 233 -5.13 22.46 -18.72
CA PRO A 233 -6.19 23.27 -18.09
C PRO A 233 -7.58 23.01 -18.66
N SER A 234 -7.71 22.61 -19.93
CA SER A 234 -9.00 22.28 -20.54
C SER A 234 -9.44 20.84 -20.36
N VAL A 235 -8.61 19.96 -19.78
CA VAL A 235 -8.93 18.54 -19.58
C VAL A 235 -9.99 18.39 -18.50
N ASP A 236 -11.16 17.85 -18.85
CA ASP A 236 -12.20 17.48 -17.88
C ASP A 236 -11.96 16.10 -17.29
N VAL A 237 -11.45 15.18 -18.10
CA VAL A 237 -11.18 13.79 -17.70
C VAL A 237 -9.83 13.32 -18.24
N LEU A 238 -8.98 12.85 -17.33
CA LEU A 238 -7.75 12.14 -17.66
C LEU A 238 -7.96 10.64 -17.44
N VAL A 239 -7.73 9.83 -18.47
CA VAL A 239 -7.92 8.38 -18.47
C VAL A 239 -6.56 7.67 -18.52
N PHE A 240 -6.32 6.74 -17.59
CA PHE A 240 -5.15 5.85 -17.60
C PHE A 240 -5.61 4.40 -17.40
N ASN A 241 -5.78 3.67 -18.50
CA ASN A 241 -6.36 2.33 -18.47
C ASN A 241 -5.27 1.26 -18.45
N PHE A 242 -5.40 0.30 -17.51
CA PHE A 242 -4.52 -0.87 -17.37
C PHE A 242 -3.02 -0.55 -17.50
N PRO A 243 -2.52 0.43 -16.71
CA PRO A 243 -1.13 0.86 -16.78
C PRO A 243 -0.16 -0.31 -16.57
N HIS A 244 0.94 -0.30 -17.31
CA HIS A 244 1.92 -1.38 -17.25
C HIS A 244 3.36 -0.85 -17.24
N PRO A 245 4.19 -1.19 -16.21
CA PRO A 245 5.55 -0.65 -16.08
C PRO A 245 6.55 -1.21 -17.12
N GLY A 246 6.11 -2.17 -17.93
CA GLY A 246 6.95 -2.89 -18.87
C GLY A 246 7.65 -4.11 -18.25
N GLY A 247 8.02 -5.07 -19.09
CA GLY A 247 8.70 -6.29 -18.64
C GLY A 247 7.78 -7.26 -17.91
N LYS A 248 8.34 -8.09 -17.02
CA LYS A 248 7.53 -8.92 -16.13
C LYS A 248 6.97 -8.04 -15.02
N THR A 249 5.65 -8.01 -14.88
CA THR A 249 4.96 -7.20 -13.88
C THR A 249 5.41 -7.60 -12.47
N ASN A 250 5.86 -6.62 -11.69
CA ASN A 250 6.12 -6.73 -10.26
C ASN A 250 5.28 -5.66 -9.55
N LEU A 251 4.74 -5.99 -8.39
CA LEU A 251 3.94 -5.08 -7.57
C LEU A 251 4.71 -3.80 -7.20
N ARG A 252 6.02 -3.91 -6.90
CA ARG A 252 6.90 -2.76 -6.63
C ARG A 252 6.95 -1.79 -7.82
N HIS A 253 7.16 -2.30 -9.02
CA HIS A 253 7.21 -1.48 -10.25
C HIS A 253 5.84 -0.85 -10.57
N SER A 254 4.77 -1.60 -10.31
CA SER A 254 3.40 -1.12 -10.53
C SER A 254 3.03 0.03 -9.59
N ARG A 255 3.37 -0.09 -8.30
CA ARG A 255 3.23 0.98 -7.31
C ARG A 255 4.09 2.19 -7.64
N ARG A 256 5.35 1.98 -8.06
CA ARG A 256 6.24 3.06 -8.52
C ARG A 256 5.66 3.81 -9.72
N LEU A 257 5.12 3.10 -10.71
CA LEU A 257 4.46 3.69 -11.87
C LEU A 257 3.25 4.53 -11.45
N LEU A 258 2.35 3.98 -10.64
CA LEU A 258 1.16 4.71 -10.17
C LEU A 258 1.56 5.94 -9.34
N ASN A 259 2.54 5.81 -8.45
CA ASN A 259 3.02 6.93 -7.64
C ASN A 259 3.65 8.04 -8.51
N GLY A 260 4.51 7.68 -9.46
CA GLY A 260 5.12 8.64 -10.39
C GLY A 260 4.08 9.34 -11.26
N PHE A 261 3.10 8.59 -11.77
CA PHE A 261 1.98 9.13 -12.54
C PHE A 261 1.15 10.12 -11.72
N LEU A 262 0.66 9.74 -10.53
CA LEU A 262 -0.15 10.65 -9.72
C LEU A 262 0.62 11.90 -9.30
N ARG A 263 1.91 11.77 -8.96
CA ARG A 263 2.78 12.90 -8.66
C ARG A 263 2.87 13.88 -9.83
N SER A 264 3.01 13.36 -11.05
CA SER A 264 3.09 14.16 -12.26
C SER A 264 1.75 14.81 -12.62
N VAL A 265 0.65 14.06 -12.59
CA VAL A 265 -0.72 14.55 -12.82
C VAL A 265 -1.05 15.71 -11.88
N ARG A 266 -0.65 15.62 -10.60
CA ARG A 266 -0.88 16.65 -9.59
C ARG A 266 -0.30 18.02 -9.97
N LEU A 267 0.75 18.05 -10.78
CA LEU A 267 1.42 19.29 -11.19
C LEU A 267 0.73 19.98 -12.37
N VAL A 268 -0.07 19.24 -13.16
CA VAL A 268 -0.59 19.73 -14.44
C VAL A 268 -2.11 19.82 -14.50
N ILE A 269 -2.82 18.96 -13.77
CA ILE A 269 -4.27 18.83 -13.92
C ILE A 269 -5.04 19.90 -13.15
N SER A 270 -6.17 20.34 -13.70
CA SER A 270 -7.12 21.22 -13.02
C SER A 270 -7.80 20.54 -11.84
N ASP A 271 -8.19 21.32 -10.83
CA ASP A 271 -8.87 20.84 -9.63
C ASP A 271 -10.28 20.32 -9.88
N GLN A 272 -10.88 20.72 -11.01
CA GLN A 272 -12.20 20.26 -11.44
C GLN A 272 -12.14 18.97 -12.27
N ALA A 273 -10.96 18.58 -12.72
CA ALA A 273 -10.81 17.42 -13.59
C ALA A 273 -10.93 16.11 -12.81
N GLU A 274 -11.50 15.10 -13.47
CA GLU A 274 -11.58 13.75 -12.95
C GLU A 274 -10.43 12.90 -13.49
N LEU A 275 -9.86 12.07 -12.62
CA LEU A 275 -8.85 11.08 -12.99
C LEU A 275 -9.46 9.68 -12.97
N HIS A 276 -9.49 9.02 -14.12
CA HIS A 276 -10.07 7.71 -14.32
C HIS A 276 -8.96 6.68 -14.50
N LEU A 277 -8.78 5.80 -13.51
CA LEU A 277 -7.82 4.71 -13.54
C LEU A 277 -8.55 3.38 -13.66
N ALA A 278 -8.32 2.63 -14.74
CA ALA A 278 -8.84 1.26 -14.86
C ALA A 278 -7.79 0.22 -14.45
N LEU A 279 -8.15 -0.70 -13.57
CA LEU A 279 -7.31 -1.81 -13.13
C LEU A 279 -8.07 -3.13 -13.23
N ALA A 280 -7.35 -4.24 -13.44
CA ALA A 280 -7.97 -5.55 -13.42
C ALA A 280 -8.45 -5.91 -12.00
N ARG A 281 -9.34 -6.89 -11.91
CA ARG A 281 -9.97 -7.32 -10.65
C ARG A 281 -8.92 -7.57 -9.57
N LEU A 282 -9.16 -7.06 -8.36
CA LEU A 282 -8.30 -7.15 -7.17
C LEU A 282 -6.96 -6.38 -7.24
N GLN A 283 -6.57 -5.80 -8.37
CA GLN A 283 -5.30 -5.07 -8.46
C GLN A 283 -5.32 -3.77 -7.65
N SER A 284 -6.47 -3.09 -7.53
CA SER A 284 -6.59 -1.83 -6.81
C SER A 284 -6.30 -1.95 -5.31
N GLY A 285 -6.58 -3.12 -4.73
CA GLY A 285 -6.62 -3.36 -3.29
C GLY A 285 -7.94 -3.01 -2.63
N ILE A 286 -8.88 -2.42 -3.37
CA ILE A 286 -10.18 -2.00 -2.83
C ILE A 286 -11.15 -3.18 -2.91
N CYS A 287 -11.39 -3.83 -1.76
CA CYS A 287 -12.29 -4.98 -1.62
C CYS A 287 -13.70 -4.53 -1.20
N VAL A 288 -14.30 -3.64 -1.98
CA VAL A 288 -15.62 -3.05 -1.69
C VAL A 288 -16.54 -3.30 -2.88
N VAL A 289 -17.80 -3.62 -2.60
CA VAL A 289 -18.82 -3.75 -3.66
C VAL A 289 -19.12 -2.35 -4.22
N PRO A 290 -19.14 -2.17 -5.55
CA PRO A 290 -19.53 -0.89 -6.15
C PRO A 290 -20.85 -0.36 -5.57
N GLY A 291 -20.87 0.92 -5.20
CA GLY A 291 -22.03 1.57 -4.57
C GLY A 291 -22.07 1.49 -3.04
N VAL A 292 -21.30 0.60 -2.39
CA VAL A 292 -21.15 0.60 -0.93
C VAL A 292 -20.02 1.55 -0.55
N VAL A 293 -20.35 2.63 0.15
CA VAL A 293 -19.39 3.70 0.48
C VAL A 293 -19.08 3.77 1.98
N PHE A 294 -20.01 3.32 2.83
CA PHE A 294 -19.85 3.31 4.29
C PHE A 294 -20.05 1.91 4.87
N ALA A 295 -19.32 1.60 5.93
CA ALA A 295 -19.45 0.37 6.70
C ALA A 295 -19.17 0.61 8.19
N LEU A 296 -19.91 -0.09 9.06
CA LEU A 296 -19.61 -0.12 10.50
C LEU A 296 -18.36 -0.96 10.80
N ALA A 297 -18.08 -1.98 10.00
CA ALA A 297 -16.88 -2.79 10.14
C ALA A 297 -15.67 -2.10 9.49
N GLU A 298 -14.47 -2.42 9.98
CA GLU A 298 -13.23 -1.97 9.37
C GLU A 298 -13.15 -2.45 7.90
N PRO A 299 -12.96 -1.53 6.93
CA PRO A 299 -12.83 -1.90 5.53
C PRO A 299 -11.61 -2.80 5.33
N HIS A 300 -11.79 -3.89 4.60
CA HIS A 300 -10.67 -4.74 4.21
C HIS A 300 -10.05 -4.21 2.91
N HIS A 301 -8.75 -3.92 2.96
CA HIS A 301 -7.96 -3.55 1.79
C HIS A 301 -6.79 -4.52 1.63
N GLU A 302 -6.64 -5.08 0.43
CA GLU A 302 -5.63 -6.10 0.16
C GLU A 302 -4.23 -5.48 0.16
N LYS A 303 -3.32 -6.02 0.96
CA LYS A 303 -1.97 -5.47 1.10
C LYS A 303 -1.08 -5.85 -0.07
N ASP A 304 -1.29 -7.01 -0.68
CA ASP A 304 -0.55 -7.49 -1.85
C ASP A 304 -1.19 -6.99 -3.15
N SER A 305 -1.50 -5.70 -3.19
CA SER A 305 -2.15 -5.00 -4.30
C SER A 305 -1.42 -3.70 -4.67
N TRP A 306 -1.98 -2.91 -5.59
CA TRP A 306 -1.43 -1.60 -5.94
C TRP A 306 -1.65 -0.56 -4.83
N GLN A 307 -2.46 -0.85 -3.81
CA GLN A 307 -2.74 0.06 -2.69
C GLN A 307 -3.16 1.46 -3.15
N VAL A 308 -4.11 1.52 -4.09
CA VAL A 308 -4.48 2.77 -4.78
C VAL A 308 -4.89 3.87 -3.80
N LEU A 309 -5.61 3.54 -2.72
CA LEU A 309 -6.04 4.52 -1.71
C LEU A 309 -4.86 5.23 -1.03
N ASP A 310 -3.84 4.49 -0.64
CA ASP A 310 -2.66 5.04 0.05
C ASP A 310 -1.79 5.87 -0.89
N ILE A 311 -1.57 5.38 -2.12
CA ILE A 311 -0.78 6.09 -3.13
C ILE A 311 -1.49 7.36 -3.58
N ALA A 312 -2.82 7.30 -3.80
CA ALA A 312 -3.63 8.47 -4.13
C ALA A 312 -3.56 9.51 -3.00
N ALA A 313 -3.76 9.09 -1.76
CA ALA A 313 -3.74 10.02 -0.63
C ALA A 313 -2.38 10.70 -0.45
N SER A 314 -1.29 9.96 -0.66
CA SER A 314 0.08 10.49 -0.59
C SER A 314 0.37 11.53 -1.66
N ASN A 315 -0.29 11.45 -2.83
CA ASN A 315 -0.14 12.41 -3.93
C ASN A 315 -1.24 13.49 -3.96
N GLY A 316 -2.07 13.58 -2.93
CA GLY A 316 -3.06 14.65 -2.79
C GLY A 316 -4.37 14.40 -3.53
N PHE A 317 -4.71 13.14 -3.77
CA PHE A 317 -5.96 12.72 -4.38
C PHE A 317 -6.85 11.97 -3.40
N ILE A 318 -8.16 12.04 -3.62
CA ILE A 318 -9.14 11.15 -2.98
C ILE A 318 -9.83 10.31 -4.05
N VAL A 319 -10.13 9.05 -3.70
CA VAL A 319 -10.98 8.20 -4.54
C VAL A 319 -12.44 8.57 -4.30
N ASP A 320 -13.09 9.15 -5.30
CA ASP A 320 -14.46 9.60 -5.20
C ASP A 320 -15.45 8.43 -5.24
N ARG A 321 -15.28 7.57 -6.25
CA ARG A 321 -16.18 6.46 -6.53
C ARG A 321 -15.44 5.31 -7.22
N LEU A 322 -16.03 4.12 -7.07
CA LEU A 322 -15.57 2.88 -7.66
C LEU A 322 -16.67 2.36 -8.59
N GLU A 323 -16.32 2.21 -9.86
CA GLU A 323 -17.24 1.80 -10.92
C GLU A 323 -16.75 0.51 -11.56
N VAL A 324 -17.64 -0.22 -12.21
CA VAL A 324 -17.25 -1.37 -13.04
C VAL A 324 -16.70 -0.83 -14.35
N PHE A 325 -15.55 -1.36 -14.77
CA PHE A 325 -15.04 -1.13 -16.12
C PHE A 325 -15.48 -2.29 -17.01
N ASP A 326 -16.38 -2.04 -17.95
CA ASP A 326 -16.79 -3.03 -18.94
C ASP A 326 -16.16 -2.72 -20.30
N PRO A 327 -15.27 -3.58 -20.83
CA PRO A 327 -14.73 -3.41 -22.18
C PRO A 327 -15.81 -3.40 -23.28
N PHE A 328 -16.97 -4.02 -23.05
CA PHE A 328 -18.07 -4.06 -24.02
C PHE A 328 -18.78 -2.72 -24.19
N ASP A 329 -18.61 -1.78 -23.25
CA ASP A 329 -19.05 -0.39 -23.41
C ASP A 329 -18.29 0.32 -24.54
N PHE A 330 -17.19 -0.26 -25.03
CA PHE A 330 -16.32 0.31 -26.06
C PHE A 330 -16.19 -0.65 -27.27
N PRO A 331 -17.14 -0.62 -28.22
CA PRO A 331 -17.11 -1.50 -29.38
C PRO A 331 -15.81 -1.38 -30.20
N GLY A 332 -15.09 -2.49 -30.34
CA GLY A 332 -13.80 -2.55 -31.03
C GLY A 332 -12.59 -2.35 -30.11
N TYR A 333 -12.78 -2.12 -28.81
CA TYR A 333 -11.68 -2.09 -27.86
C TYR A 333 -11.15 -3.50 -27.56
N GLY A 334 -9.86 -3.73 -27.83
CA GLY A 334 -9.17 -4.96 -27.54
C GLY A 334 -7.92 -4.68 -26.72
N ALA A 335 -8.00 -4.79 -25.40
CA ALA A 335 -6.90 -4.40 -24.51
C ALA A 335 -5.65 -5.28 -24.69
N ALA A 336 -4.75 -4.98 -25.62
CA ALA A 336 -3.52 -5.73 -25.87
C ALA A 336 -2.33 -5.16 -25.07
N GLY A 337 -1.66 -5.98 -24.26
CA GLY A 337 -0.65 -5.52 -23.31
C GLY A 337 0.69 -6.27 -23.29
N TYR A 338 0.80 -7.43 -23.92
CA TYR A 338 2.00 -8.26 -23.82
C TYR A 338 3.00 -7.99 -24.95
N ARG A 339 4.29 -7.82 -24.60
CA ARG A 339 5.42 -7.50 -25.50
C ARG A 339 5.64 -8.47 -26.69
N ARG A 340 4.90 -9.59 -26.79
CA ARG A 340 5.02 -10.60 -27.87
C ARG A 340 3.70 -11.36 -28.12
N GLY A 341 2.59 -10.64 -28.27
CA GLY A 341 1.35 -11.23 -28.78
C GLY A 341 0.13 -10.39 -28.50
N ALA A 342 -0.88 -10.53 -29.37
CA ALA A 342 -2.23 -9.96 -29.21
C ALA A 342 -3.01 -10.56 -28.02
N LYS A 343 -2.32 -11.03 -26.98
CA LYS A 343 -2.96 -11.55 -25.77
C LYS A 343 -3.41 -10.36 -24.94
N GLY A 344 -4.71 -10.25 -24.76
CA GLY A 344 -5.28 -9.16 -23.97
C GLY A 344 -5.06 -9.32 -22.47
N PHE A 345 -5.23 -8.23 -21.72
CA PHE A 345 -5.34 -8.30 -20.26
C PHE A 345 -6.59 -9.10 -19.85
N GLU A 346 -6.57 -9.74 -18.67
CA GLU A 346 -7.77 -10.34 -18.09
C GLU A 346 -8.68 -9.23 -17.52
N ASN A 347 -9.36 -8.52 -18.41
CA ASN A 347 -10.26 -7.40 -18.11
C ASN A 347 -11.73 -7.73 -18.41
N LYS A 348 -12.02 -8.96 -18.85
CA LYS A 348 -13.36 -9.38 -19.31
C LYS A 348 -14.39 -9.50 -18.18
N ILE A 349 -13.94 -9.68 -16.94
CA ILE A 349 -14.84 -9.85 -15.78
C ILE A 349 -14.27 -9.14 -14.56
N GLY A 350 -14.97 -8.11 -14.08
CA GLY A 350 -14.72 -7.48 -12.78
C GLY A 350 -13.53 -6.52 -12.74
N ALA A 351 -13.12 -5.97 -13.88
CA ALA A 351 -12.23 -4.81 -13.89
C ALA A 351 -12.92 -3.61 -13.22
N GLN A 352 -12.12 -2.78 -12.56
CA GLN A 352 -12.59 -1.66 -11.77
C GLN A 352 -12.09 -0.35 -12.39
N ARG A 353 -12.99 0.63 -12.52
CA ARG A 353 -12.65 2.02 -12.78
C ARG A 353 -12.68 2.80 -11.47
N ILE A 354 -11.52 3.28 -11.06
CA ILE A 354 -11.33 4.12 -9.89
C ILE A 354 -11.37 5.57 -10.37
N VAL A 355 -12.35 6.34 -9.88
CA VAL A 355 -12.42 7.77 -10.18
C VAL A 355 -11.84 8.54 -9.01
N MET A 356 -10.86 9.40 -9.30
CA MET A 356 -10.11 10.19 -8.35
C MET A 356 -10.27 11.68 -8.63
N ARG A 357 -10.16 12.50 -7.57
CA ARG A 357 -10.20 13.96 -7.66
C ARG A 357 -9.03 14.56 -6.92
N SER A 358 -8.46 15.62 -7.48
CA SER A 358 -7.38 16.41 -6.89
C SER A 358 -7.90 17.18 -5.68
N CYS A 359 -7.10 17.27 -4.61
CA CYS A 359 -7.45 17.99 -3.38
C CYS A 359 -6.35 18.98 -3.01
N PRO A 360 -6.34 20.20 -3.57
CA PRO A 360 -5.11 20.98 -3.66
C PRO A 360 -4.66 21.64 -2.37
N ASN A 361 -5.63 22.22 -1.68
CA ASN A 361 -5.38 22.91 -0.41
C ASN A 361 -5.37 21.93 0.76
N SER A 362 -5.76 20.68 0.50
CA SER A 362 -6.04 19.73 1.55
C SER A 362 -4.79 19.28 2.28
N GLN A 363 -3.63 19.12 1.62
CA GLN A 363 -2.39 18.61 2.24
C GLN A 363 -1.77 19.58 3.26
N ASN A 364 -2.06 20.88 3.16
CA ASN A 364 -1.48 21.92 4.00
C ASN A 364 -2.36 22.31 5.18
N LEU A 365 -3.58 21.78 5.26
CA LEU A 365 -4.48 22.06 6.37
C LEU A 365 -3.90 21.52 7.68
N SER A 366 -3.90 22.36 8.70
CA SER A 366 -3.61 21.99 10.08
C SER A 366 -4.66 21.02 10.62
N LEU A 367 -4.32 20.32 11.70
CA LEU A 367 -5.27 19.44 12.39
C LEU A 367 -6.55 20.18 12.82
N HIS A 368 -6.43 21.44 13.25
CA HIS A 368 -7.56 22.26 13.65
C HIS A 368 -8.50 22.56 12.48
N GLU A 369 -7.96 23.04 11.36
CA GLU A 369 -8.75 23.34 10.16
C GLU A 369 -9.45 22.09 9.60
N LEU A 370 -8.74 20.95 9.59
CA LEU A 370 -9.36 19.69 9.20
C LEU A 370 -10.47 19.26 10.15
N SER A 371 -10.28 19.42 11.45
CA SER A 371 -11.34 19.13 12.42
C SER A 371 -12.59 19.99 12.16
N LEU A 372 -12.42 21.29 11.90
CA LEU A 372 -13.51 22.19 11.53
C LEU A 372 -14.27 21.70 10.28
N LEU A 373 -13.56 21.24 9.25
CA LEU A 373 -14.17 20.69 8.02
C LEU A 373 -14.97 19.41 8.24
N HIS A 374 -14.73 18.70 9.35
CA HIS A 374 -15.37 17.44 9.70
C HIS A 374 -16.39 17.60 10.85
N GLN A 375 -16.67 18.83 11.30
CA GLN A 375 -17.72 19.10 12.28
C GLN A 375 -19.09 18.63 11.77
N GLY A 376 -19.81 17.87 12.59
CA GLY A 376 -21.15 17.36 12.25
C GLY A 376 -21.18 16.08 11.41
N GLN A 377 -20.04 15.43 11.15
CA GLN A 377 -20.03 14.12 10.48
C GLN A 377 -20.54 12.99 11.39
N SER A 378 -21.12 11.97 10.74
CA SER A 378 -21.51 10.71 11.39
C SER A 378 -20.29 10.10 12.07
N LYS A 379 -20.32 10.06 13.39
CA LYS A 379 -19.32 9.38 14.20
C LYS A 379 -19.69 7.89 14.13
N LEU A 380 -18.73 7.00 13.87
CA LEU A 380 -18.80 5.52 13.99
C LEU A 380 -18.82 4.69 12.68
N GLU A 381 -18.89 5.29 11.49
CA GLU A 381 -18.84 4.56 10.21
C GLU A 381 -17.56 4.84 9.43
N PHE A 382 -16.93 3.79 8.91
CA PHE A 382 -15.79 3.90 8.02
C PHE A 382 -16.26 4.19 6.60
N HIS A 383 -15.58 5.12 5.94
CA HIS A 383 -15.72 5.29 4.51
C HIS A 383 -14.80 4.31 3.78
N CYS A 384 -15.37 3.42 2.99
CA CYS A 384 -14.67 2.30 2.36
C CYS A 384 -13.72 2.71 1.22
N LEU A 385 -13.86 3.93 0.69
CA LEU A 385 -12.95 4.52 -0.31
C LEU A 385 -12.00 5.59 0.27
N ARG A 386 -11.72 5.53 1.58
CA ARG A 386 -10.71 6.38 2.21
C ARG A 386 -9.69 5.51 2.93
N PRO A 387 -8.39 5.81 2.84
CA PRO A 387 -7.41 5.15 3.69
C PRO A 387 -7.73 5.48 5.16
N PHE A 388 -7.44 4.54 6.04
CA PHE A 388 -7.50 4.73 7.49
C PHE A 388 -6.23 4.18 8.12
N HIS A 389 -5.82 4.80 9.22
CA HIS A 389 -4.58 4.44 9.91
C HIS A 389 -4.85 4.24 11.39
N LYS A 390 -4.19 3.24 11.98
CA LYS A 390 -4.34 2.89 13.39
C LYS A 390 -3.17 3.46 14.17
N HIS A 391 -3.47 4.13 15.27
CA HIS A 391 -2.46 4.60 16.21
C HIS A 391 -2.85 4.28 17.63
N ASP A 392 -1.89 3.76 18.39
CA ASP A 392 -2.08 3.40 19.79
C ASP A 392 -1.63 4.56 20.68
N LEU A 393 -2.52 4.96 21.57
CA LEU A 393 -2.42 6.09 22.46
C LEU A 393 -2.34 5.61 23.90
N SER A 394 -1.20 5.82 24.55
CA SER A 394 -0.99 5.54 25.97
C SER A 394 -1.41 6.75 26.79
N ILE A 395 -2.30 6.53 27.76
CA ILE A 395 -2.77 7.49 28.75
C ILE A 395 -2.18 7.07 30.09
N VAL A 396 -1.14 7.77 30.53
CA VAL A 396 -0.46 7.52 31.80
C VAL A 396 -1.01 8.47 32.85
N PHE A 397 -1.60 7.92 33.90
CA PHE A 397 -2.12 8.68 35.05
C PHE A 397 -0.97 9.02 36.02
N GLY A 398 -1.06 10.09 36.81
CA GLY A 398 0.04 10.63 37.63
C GLY A 398 0.62 9.69 38.71
N ASP A 399 1.54 10.21 39.54
CA ASP A 399 2.29 9.44 40.54
C ASP A 399 1.36 8.57 41.41
N GLY A 400 1.58 7.25 41.32
CA GLY A 400 0.71 6.17 41.83
C GLY A 400 0.61 6.05 43.35
N LEU A 401 0.65 7.16 44.08
CA LEU A 401 0.50 7.20 45.54
C LEU A 401 -0.72 8.00 46.03
N LEU A 402 -1.49 8.67 45.14
CA LEU A 402 -2.57 9.57 45.56
C LEU A 402 -3.87 9.56 44.71
N LEU A 403 -3.96 8.78 43.62
CA LEU A 403 -5.17 8.74 42.78
C LEU A 403 -5.93 7.43 42.98
N SER A 404 -7.20 7.54 43.36
CA SER A 404 -8.14 6.41 43.39
C SER A 404 -8.50 5.95 41.97
N ASP A 405 -9.00 4.72 41.84
CA ASP A 405 -9.50 4.19 40.56
C ASP A 405 -10.64 5.06 39.99
N GLU A 406 -11.49 5.60 40.87
CA GLU A 406 -12.59 6.51 40.49
C GLU A 406 -12.08 7.83 39.90
N GLU A 407 -10.98 8.37 40.42
CA GLU A 407 -10.35 9.58 39.88
C GLU A 407 -9.68 9.31 38.54
N CYS A 408 -9.04 8.14 38.37
CA CYS A 408 -8.48 7.71 37.09
C CYS A 408 -9.59 7.59 36.03
N ASP A 409 -10.71 6.95 36.37
CA ASP A 409 -11.86 6.82 35.49
C ASP A 409 -12.48 8.18 35.13
N SER A 410 -12.54 9.11 36.09
CA SER A 410 -13.04 10.47 35.86
C SER A 410 -12.15 11.25 34.90
N LEU A 411 -10.83 11.19 35.09
CA LEU A 411 -9.85 11.84 34.21
C LEU A 411 -9.88 11.25 32.81
N GLU A 412 -9.99 9.92 32.70
CA GLU A 412 -10.15 9.24 31.42
C GLU A 412 -11.39 9.72 30.66
N ARG A 413 -12.56 9.73 31.30
CA ARG A 413 -13.80 10.16 30.65
C ARG A 413 -13.65 11.58 30.10
N ARG A 414 -13.10 12.49 30.90
CA ARG A 414 -12.85 13.88 30.47
C ARG A 414 -11.88 13.95 29.29
N PHE A 415 -10.85 13.09 29.25
CA PHE A 415 -9.92 13.01 28.13
C PHE A 415 -10.61 12.52 26.85
N LEU A 416 -11.35 11.42 26.94
CA LEU A 416 -12.06 10.87 25.80
C LEU A 416 -13.15 11.82 25.28
N ASP A 417 -13.86 12.50 26.17
CA ASP A 417 -14.87 13.50 25.81
C ASP A 417 -14.23 14.66 25.05
N ARG A 418 -13.14 15.23 25.55
CA ARG A 418 -12.40 16.28 24.85
C ARG A 418 -11.82 15.82 23.51
N LEU A 419 -11.29 14.60 23.44
CA LEU A 419 -10.81 14.02 22.19
C LEU A 419 -11.95 13.89 21.17
N CYS A 420 -13.15 13.51 21.61
CA CYS A 420 -14.34 13.39 20.76
C CYS A 420 -14.91 14.74 20.31
N GLU A 421 -14.81 15.76 21.16
CA GLU A 421 -15.21 17.12 20.84
C GLU A 421 -14.26 17.75 19.80
N LEU A 422 -12.96 17.60 20.00
CA LEU A 422 -11.93 18.24 19.18
C LEU A 422 -11.61 17.46 17.91
N PHE A 423 -11.66 16.12 17.92
CA PHE A 423 -11.17 15.28 16.82
C PHE A 423 -12.17 14.20 16.41
N GLY A 424 -13.39 14.20 16.93
CA GLY A 424 -14.39 13.16 16.63
C GLY A 424 -14.82 13.05 15.17
N GLY A 425 -14.56 14.08 14.34
CA GLY A 425 -14.76 14.00 12.89
C GLY A 425 -13.62 13.33 12.12
N LEU A 426 -12.46 13.13 12.76
CA LEU A 426 -11.26 12.51 12.17
C LEU A 426 -10.94 11.15 12.80
N VAL A 427 -11.40 10.90 14.04
CA VAL A 427 -11.27 9.62 14.74
C VAL A 427 -12.59 8.86 14.62
N VAL A 428 -12.65 7.92 13.68
CA VAL A 428 -13.87 7.16 13.35
C VAL A 428 -14.20 6.15 14.44
N ARG A 429 -13.18 5.52 15.02
CA ARG A 429 -13.30 4.52 16.07
C ARG A 429 -12.20 4.69 17.10
N ARG A 430 -12.53 4.35 18.35
CA ARG A 430 -11.59 4.24 19.46
C ARG A 430 -11.95 3.01 20.28
N GLU A 431 -10.96 2.25 20.69
CA GLU A 431 -11.13 1.06 21.53
C GLU A 431 -10.00 0.98 22.55
N GLU A 432 -10.31 0.64 23.80
CA GLU A 432 -9.28 0.34 24.78
C GLU A 432 -8.67 -1.03 24.48
N VAL A 433 -7.35 -1.10 24.38
CA VAL A 433 -6.61 -2.34 24.23
C VAL A 433 -6.28 -2.88 25.62
N MET A 434 -7.29 -3.51 26.25
CA MET A 434 -7.23 -4.02 27.63
C MET A 434 -6.01 -4.91 27.90
N GLU A 435 -5.61 -5.72 26.91
CA GLU A 435 -4.47 -6.64 27.01
C GLU A 435 -3.12 -5.91 27.13
N LEU A 436 -3.04 -4.66 26.69
CA LEU A 436 -1.85 -3.82 26.77
C LEU A 436 -1.87 -2.88 27.98
N ARG A 437 -2.84 -3.02 28.90
CA ARG A 437 -2.81 -2.32 30.18
C ARG A 437 -1.49 -2.62 30.87
N SER A 438 -0.78 -1.55 31.20
CA SER A 438 0.56 -1.64 31.75
C SER A 438 0.72 -0.67 32.90
N ILE A 439 1.86 -0.80 33.55
CA ILE A 439 2.30 0.10 34.59
C ILE A 439 3.62 0.70 34.09
N ASP A 440 3.76 2.02 34.16
CA ASP A 440 5.00 2.67 33.73
C ASP A 440 6.15 2.37 34.72
N PRO A 441 7.42 2.72 34.39
CA PRO A 441 8.56 2.50 35.28
C PRO A 441 8.45 3.18 36.66
N ASP A 442 7.57 4.17 36.80
CA ASP A 442 7.30 4.93 38.04
C ASP A 442 6.08 4.38 38.80
N ASN A 443 5.64 3.15 38.47
CA ASN A 443 4.49 2.46 39.05
C ASN A 443 3.14 3.15 38.79
N ARG A 444 3.01 3.85 37.67
CA ARG A 444 1.77 4.56 37.32
C ARG A 444 0.86 3.74 36.40
N PRO A 445 -0.47 3.77 36.61
CA PRO A 445 -1.41 3.13 35.70
C PRO A 445 -1.31 3.71 34.29
N ASN A 446 -1.25 2.83 33.29
CA ASN A 446 -1.26 3.20 31.87
C ASN A 446 -2.40 2.48 31.15
N ARG A 447 -3.28 3.26 30.51
CA ARG A 447 -4.37 2.75 29.67
C ARG A 447 -4.07 3.03 28.21
N ILE A 448 -4.19 2.02 27.37
CA ILE A 448 -3.82 2.11 25.95
C ILE A 448 -5.07 2.07 25.10
N TYR A 449 -5.24 3.08 24.26
CA TYR A 449 -6.37 3.27 23.37
C TYR A 449 -5.91 3.20 21.92
N ARG A 450 -6.50 2.31 21.13
CA ARG A 450 -6.32 2.33 19.68
C ARG A 450 -7.28 3.32 19.05
N LEU A 451 -6.75 4.21 18.23
CA LEU A 451 -7.51 5.21 17.47
C LEU A 451 -7.43 4.89 15.98
N TRP A 452 -8.57 4.91 15.31
CA TRP A 452 -8.67 4.79 13.85
C TRP A 452 -8.89 6.16 13.24
N TRP A 453 -7.85 6.67 12.60
CA TRP A 453 -7.85 7.96 11.93
C TRP A 453 -8.29 7.81 10.47
N GLN A 454 -9.23 8.63 10.05
CA GLN A 454 -9.68 8.70 8.66
C GLN A 454 -10.21 10.10 8.38
N SER A 455 -9.95 10.61 7.18
CA SER A 455 -10.55 11.86 6.70
C SER A 455 -11.40 11.58 5.46
N LEU A 456 -12.58 12.19 5.39
CA LEU A 456 -13.52 12.02 4.28
C LEU A 456 -13.31 13.06 3.19
N ARG A 457 -12.95 14.28 3.58
CA ARG A 457 -12.82 15.44 2.69
C ARG A 457 -11.39 15.74 2.29
N SER A 458 -10.41 15.17 3.01
CA SER A 458 -8.99 15.39 2.75
C SER A 458 -8.26 14.04 2.57
N PRO A 459 -7.29 13.96 1.65
CA PRO A 459 -6.30 12.90 1.61
C PRO A 459 -5.62 12.73 2.98
N MET A 460 -5.62 11.49 3.47
CA MET A 460 -4.98 11.09 4.73
C MET A 460 -3.92 10.03 4.45
N SER A 461 -2.69 10.45 4.18
CA SER A 461 -1.55 9.54 4.08
C SER A 461 -1.09 9.09 5.46
N LYS A 462 -0.31 8.00 5.52
CA LYS A 462 0.27 7.50 6.77
C LYS A 462 1.15 8.57 7.46
N ILE A 463 2.02 9.22 6.69
CA ILE A 463 2.91 10.29 7.18
C ILE A 463 2.09 11.41 7.82
N ARG A 464 1.03 11.82 7.14
CA ARG A 464 0.16 12.89 7.62
C ARG A 464 -0.62 12.50 8.88
N CYS A 465 -1.13 11.28 8.91
CA CYS A 465 -1.78 10.74 10.09
C CYS A 465 -0.84 10.72 11.30
N ASN A 466 0.43 10.31 11.12
CA ASN A 466 1.43 10.37 12.18
C ASN A 466 1.61 11.80 12.71
N SER A 467 1.77 12.79 11.82
CA SER A 467 1.89 14.21 12.21
C SER A 467 0.69 14.67 13.04
N PHE A 468 -0.52 14.37 12.58
CA PHE A 468 -1.75 14.72 13.28
C PHE A 468 -1.92 14.00 14.61
N HIS A 469 -1.44 12.77 14.70
CA HIS A 469 -1.44 12.06 15.95
C HIS A 469 -0.56 12.77 16.98
N GLU A 470 0.62 13.28 16.59
CA GLU A 470 1.48 14.07 17.49
C GLU A 470 0.91 15.46 17.80
N GLU A 471 0.40 16.18 16.80
CA GLU A 471 -0.28 17.47 16.99
C GLU A 471 -1.46 17.34 17.97
N MET A 472 -2.23 16.26 17.87
CA MET A 472 -3.33 15.96 18.78
C MET A 472 -2.84 15.88 20.23
N LYS A 473 -1.70 15.23 20.50
CA LYS A 473 -1.15 15.14 21.86
C LYS A 473 -0.84 16.52 22.42
N ILE A 474 -0.24 17.40 21.61
CA ILE A 474 0.11 18.77 22.00
C ILE A 474 -1.15 19.59 22.31
N VAL A 475 -2.15 19.54 21.42
CA VAL A 475 -3.43 20.25 21.61
C VAL A 475 -4.16 19.75 22.85
N MET A 476 -4.26 18.43 23.02
CA MET A 476 -4.89 17.83 24.20
C MET A 476 -4.15 18.27 25.47
N SER A 477 -2.82 18.22 25.48
CA SER A 477 -2.03 18.67 26.64
C SER A 477 -2.33 20.13 26.97
N SER A 478 -2.31 21.02 25.97
CA SER A 478 -2.60 22.44 26.15
C SER A 478 -4.03 22.70 26.69
N CYS A 479 -5.03 21.99 26.18
CA CYS A 479 -6.41 22.10 26.66
C CYS A 479 -6.59 21.68 28.12
N PHE A 480 -5.84 20.67 28.55
CA PHE A 480 -5.88 20.18 29.92
C PHE A 480 -5.21 21.17 30.88
N VAL A 481 -4.09 21.81 30.50
CA VAL A 481 -3.45 22.91 31.24
C VAL A 481 -4.46 24.04 31.44
N ALA A 482 -5.08 24.51 30.35
CA ALA A 482 -6.00 25.65 30.35
C ALA A 482 -7.28 25.39 31.17
N SER A 483 -7.72 24.13 31.27
CA SER A 483 -8.92 23.74 32.04
C SER A 483 -8.69 23.69 33.55
N GLY A 484 -7.53 24.15 34.05
CA GLY A 484 -7.16 24.14 35.46
C GLY A 484 -6.95 22.72 36.02
N LEU A 485 -6.84 21.71 35.15
CA LEU A 485 -6.35 20.40 35.54
C LEU A 485 -4.82 20.50 35.57
N PRO A 486 -4.16 20.30 36.72
CA PRO A 486 -2.71 20.44 36.79
C PRO A 486 -2.07 19.44 35.83
N LEU A 487 -1.46 19.92 34.75
CA LEU A 487 -0.41 19.19 34.05
C LEU A 487 0.90 19.78 34.56
N ARG A 488 1.87 18.92 34.90
CA ARG A 488 3.15 19.34 35.48
C ARG A 488 3.82 20.42 34.64
N ALA A 489 4.28 21.46 35.32
CA ALA A 489 5.34 22.33 34.86
C ALA A 489 6.69 21.66 35.23
N ASP A 490 7.67 21.72 34.34
CA ASP A 490 8.88 22.52 34.60
C ASP A 490 9.90 22.48 33.44
N ASP A 491 10.37 23.68 33.10
CA ASP A 491 11.69 24.10 32.63
C ASP A 491 12.19 23.85 31.20
N ASP A 492 11.33 23.51 30.23
CA ASP A 492 11.68 23.62 28.79
C ASP A 492 10.53 24.23 27.95
N ASP A 493 9.80 25.20 28.52
CA ASP A 493 8.92 26.07 27.71
C ASP A 493 9.79 26.92 26.78
N PHE A 494 10.04 26.37 25.59
CA PHE A 494 10.44 27.15 24.43
C PHE A 494 9.23 27.95 23.98
N ASP A 495 8.95 29.05 24.67
CA ASP A 495 8.01 30.09 24.22
C ASP A 495 8.56 30.73 22.94
N LEU A 496 8.25 30.10 21.80
CA LEU A 496 8.64 30.54 20.46
C LEU A 496 7.72 31.65 19.92
N PHE A 497 6.70 32.05 20.67
CA PHE A 497 5.81 33.15 20.32
C PHE A 497 5.48 34.00 21.55
N GLY A 498 6.53 34.48 22.21
CA GLY A 498 6.45 35.71 22.99
C GLY A 498 5.97 36.83 22.07
N SER A 499 4.70 37.16 22.18
CA SER A 499 4.05 38.26 21.48
C SER A 499 4.75 39.57 21.81
N ASP A 500 5.61 40.06 20.90
CA ASP A 500 5.89 41.49 20.76
C ASP A 500 6.27 41.80 19.30
N ASP A 501 5.36 42.54 18.66
CA ASP A 501 5.44 43.02 17.28
C ASP A 501 6.32 44.27 17.27
N SER A 502 7.63 44.10 17.08
CA SER A 502 8.55 45.22 16.83
C SER A 502 9.72 44.82 15.91
N ASP A 503 9.69 45.42 14.71
CA ASP A 503 10.72 45.34 13.66
C ASP A 503 12.06 45.92 14.14
N ASP A 504 13.13 45.11 14.17
CA ASP A 504 14.52 45.58 14.23
C ASP A 504 15.50 44.54 13.64
N GLU A 505 16.35 44.99 12.71
CA GLU A 505 17.35 44.20 11.95
C GLU A 505 18.39 43.47 12.82
N GLU A 506 18.59 43.90 14.07
CA GLU A 506 19.54 43.29 15.00
C GLU A 506 19.07 41.91 15.51
N LYS A 507 17.76 41.63 15.54
CA LYS A 507 17.23 40.32 15.96
C LYS A 507 17.54 39.22 14.95
N LYS A 508 17.66 39.52 13.64
CA LYS A 508 18.05 38.52 12.62
C LYS A 508 19.47 37.99 12.82
N ALA A 509 20.39 38.85 13.28
CA ALA A 509 21.76 38.45 13.60
C ALA A 509 21.82 37.57 14.85
N VAL A 510 21.05 37.90 15.89
CA VAL A 510 20.94 37.08 17.10
C VAL A 510 20.28 35.74 16.80
N VAL A 511 19.25 35.69 15.96
CA VAL A 511 18.61 34.44 15.51
C VAL A 511 19.58 33.58 14.69
N ALA A 512 20.35 34.16 13.78
CA ALA A 512 21.35 33.43 13.00
C ALA A 512 22.50 32.88 13.86
N GLN A 513 22.93 33.66 14.87
CA GLN A 513 23.96 33.24 15.82
C GLN A 513 23.44 32.13 16.74
N ARG A 514 22.18 32.23 17.19
CA ARG A 514 21.48 31.19 17.95
C ARG A 514 21.24 29.92 17.13
N LEU A 515 20.93 30.04 15.83
CA LEU A 515 20.75 28.89 14.92
C LEU A 515 22.06 28.12 14.70
N LYS A 516 23.19 28.82 14.60
CA LYS A 516 24.53 28.20 14.53
C LYS A 516 24.93 27.53 15.83
N GLU A 517 24.70 28.19 16.97
CA GLU A 517 24.89 27.56 18.28
C GLU A 517 23.97 26.35 18.48
N TYR A 518 22.78 26.34 17.86
CA TYR A 518 21.87 25.20 17.84
C TYR A 518 22.38 24.06 16.95
N GLN A 519 22.94 24.36 15.77
CA GLN A 519 23.57 23.36 14.89
C GLN A 519 24.82 22.75 15.53
N ASP A 520 25.63 23.55 16.23
CA ASP A 520 26.82 23.08 16.94
C ASP A 520 26.48 22.28 18.21
N LYS A 521 25.38 22.60 18.88
CA LYS A 521 24.85 21.80 20.00
C LYS A 521 24.15 20.52 19.53
N LYS A 522 23.53 20.52 18.33
CA LYS A 522 22.98 19.32 17.68
C LYS A 522 24.10 18.40 17.19
N ALA A 523 25.21 18.95 16.69
CA ALA A 523 26.39 18.18 16.30
C ALA A 523 27.17 17.58 17.49
N LYS A 524 27.08 18.18 18.68
CA LYS A 524 27.76 17.69 19.91
C LYS A 524 26.93 16.72 20.76
N LYS A 525 25.67 16.48 20.42
CA LYS A 525 24.86 15.37 20.98
C LYS A 525 24.64 14.33 19.88
N ALA A 526 25.69 13.57 19.56
CA ALA A 526 25.52 12.31 18.85
C ALA A 526 24.78 11.35 19.79
N GLY A 527 23.47 11.18 19.57
CA GLY A 527 22.73 10.06 20.13
C GLY A 527 23.30 8.72 19.62
N PRO A 528 22.90 7.58 20.20
CA PRO A 528 23.31 6.28 19.69
C PRO A 528 22.90 6.17 18.22
N ILE A 529 23.87 6.17 17.32
CA ILE A 529 23.66 6.00 15.88
C ILE A 529 23.06 4.61 15.71
N ALA A 530 21.77 4.55 15.34
CA ALA A 530 21.10 3.29 15.05
C ALA A 530 21.77 2.66 13.84
N LYS A 531 22.34 1.47 14.03
CA LYS A 531 23.01 0.71 12.97
C LYS A 531 22.17 -0.53 12.68
N SER A 532 22.10 -0.92 11.43
CA SER A 532 21.48 -2.18 11.03
C SER A 532 22.51 -3.07 10.35
N SER A 533 22.61 -4.32 10.79
CA SER A 533 23.33 -5.37 10.10
C SER A 533 22.39 -6.07 9.11
N VAL A 534 22.70 -5.96 7.83
CA VAL A 534 21.93 -6.54 6.73
C VAL A 534 22.75 -7.62 6.05
N ILE A 535 22.13 -8.76 5.78
CA ILE A 535 22.73 -9.84 4.99
C ILE A 535 22.04 -9.83 3.62
N LEU A 536 22.80 -9.54 2.57
CA LEU A 536 22.33 -9.48 1.19
C LEU A 536 22.73 -10.74 0.43
N ASP A 537 21.77 -11.35 -0.27
CA ASP A 537 21.98 -12.44 -1.21
C ASP A 537 22.01 -11.87 -2.64
N VAL A 538 23.19 -11.82 -3.25
CA VAL A 538 23.40 -11.38 -4.64
C VAL A 538 23.41 -12.60 -5.55
N LYS A 539 22.47 -12.65 -6.50
CA LYS A 539 22.34 -13.74 -7.47
C LYS A 539 22.94 -13.34 -8.83
N PRO A 540 23.89 -14.11 -9.37
CA PRO A 540 24.41 -13.88 -10.73
C PRO A 540 23.44 -14.37 -11.80
N TRP A 541 23.73 -14.04 -13.06
CA TRP A 541 22.95 -14.52 -14.21
C TRP A 541 23.18 -16.00 -14.53
N ASP A 542 24.43 -16.47 -14.45
CA ASP A 542 24.80 -17.85 -14.76
C ASP A 542 26.07 -18.32 -14.01
N ASP A 543 26.39 -19.61 -14.11
CA ASP A 543 27.56 -20.27 -13.48
C ASP A 543 28.93 -19.86 -14.05
N GLU A 544 28.96 -19.26 -15.24
CA GLU A 544 30.17 -18.68 -15.85
C GLU A 544 30.56 -17.29 -15.30
N THR A 545 29.71 -16.66 -14.45
CA THR A 545 29.97 -15.31 -13.91
C THR A 545 31.13 -15.33 -12.92
N ASN A 546 32.12 -14.44 -13.08
CA ASN A 546 33.27 -14.36 -12.16
C ASN A 546 32.84 -13.84 -10.77
N MET A 547 32.75 -14.77 -9.81
CA MET A 547 32.29 -14.49 -8.45
C MET A 547 33.24 -13.60 -7.65
N THR A 548 34.54 -13.61 -7.98
CA THR A 548 35.55 -12.77 -7.31
C THR A 548 35.41 -11.31 -7.73
N GLU A 549 35.22 -11.07 -9.03
CA GLU A 549 34.97 -9.72 -9.56
C GLU A 549 33.63 -9.16 -9.07
N LEU A 550 32.60 -10.00 -8.95
CA LEU A 550 31.31 -9.60 -8.37
C LEU A 550 31.47 -9.13 -6.92
N GLU A 551 32.27 -9.83 -6.11
CA GLU A 551 32.53 -9.44 -4.72
C GLU A 551 33.35 -8.15 -4.63
N GLU A 552 34.37 -7.97 -5.47
CA GLU A 552 35.16 -6.73 -5.55
C GLU A 552 34.29 -5.53 -5.97
N ASN A 553 33.43 -5.72 -6.96
CA ASN A 553 32.50 -4.71 -7.45
C ASN A 553 31.49 -4.29 -6.37
N VAL A 554 30.93 -5.24 -5.61
CA VAL A 554 30.03 -4.92 -4.49
C VAL A 554 30.77 -4.17 -3.38
N ARG A 555 32.01 -4.56 -3.06
CA ARG A 555 32.84 -3.89 -2.05
C ARG A 555 33.34 -2.51 -2.48
N SER A 556 33.39 -2.22 -3.77
CA SER A 556 33.80 -0.92 -4.32
C SER A 556 32.80 0.22 -4.05
N ILE A 557 31.57 -0.12 -3.63
CA ILE A 557 30.55 0.86 -3.29
C ILE A 557 30.90 1.50 -1.95
N GLU A 558 31.34 2.75 -1.99
CA GLU A 558 31.60 3.59 -0.81
C GLU A 558 30.43 4.56 -0.56
N MET A 559 29.91 4.57 0.67
CA MET A 559 28.90 5.52 1.15
C MET A 559 29.19 5.90 2.60
N ASP A 560 28.92 7.16 2.98
CA ASP A 560 29.07 7.60 4.37
C ASP A 560 28.08 6.83 5.27
N GLY A 561 28.60 6.05 6.23
CA GLY A 561 27.81 5.18 7.11
C GLY A 561 27.64 3.73 6.63
N LEU A 562 28.32 3.30 5.55
CA LEU A 562 28.30 1.92 5.04
C LEU A 562 29.61 1.18 5.39
N VAL A 563 29.50 0.02 6.04
CA VAL A 563 30.64 -0.85 6.36
C VAL A 563 30.37 -2.27 5.86
N TRP A 564 31.21 -2.75 4.94
CA TRP A 564 31.14 -4.12 4.44
C TRP A 564 31.74 -5.11 5.45
N GLY A 565 31.02 -6.20 5.69
CA GLY A 565 31.42 -7.34 6.52
C GLY A 565 31.88 -8.54 5.68
N GLY A 566 31.90 -9.73 6.29
CA GLY A 566 32.30 -10.97 5.61
C GLY A 566 31.29 -11.43 4.56
N GLY A 567 31.81 -11.91 3.42
CA GLY A 567 31.04 -12.60 2.37
C GLY A 567 31.26 -14.11 2.40
N LYS A 568 30.24 -14.90 2.05
CA LYS A 568 30.36 -16.34 1.79
C LYS A 568 29.58 -16.74 0.54
N LEU A 569 30.09 -17.71 -0.20
CA LEU A 569 29.44 -18.27 -1.37
C LEU A 569 28.57 -19.47 -0.97
N ILE A 570 27.30 -19.46 -1.36
CA ILE A 570 26.34 -20.55 -1.08
C ILE A 570 25.86 -21.13 -2.41
N GLU A 571 25.96 -22.44 -2.59
CA GLU A 571 25.44 -23.15 -3.77
C GLU A 571 23.91 -23.27 -3.73
N ILE A 572 23.23 -22.85 -4.81
CA ILE A 572 21.76 -22.94 -4.94
C ILE A 572 21.35 -24.16 -5.80
N GLY A 573 22.31 -24.76 -6.50
CA GLY A 573 22.12 -25.90 -7.41
C GLY A 573 22.51 -25.57 -8.85
N TYR A 574 22.73 -26.61 -9.67
CA TYR A 574 23.09 -26.47 -11.10
C TYR A 574 24.35 -25.63 -11.37
N GLY A 575 25.36 -25.68 -10.50
CA GLY A 575 26.61 -24.91 -10.65
C GLY A 575 26.53 -23.45 -10.20
N ILE A 576 25.33 -22.90 -9.99
CA ILE A 576 25.13 -21.49 -9.62
C ILE A 576 25.35 -21.28 -8.12
N LYS A 577 26.24 -20.33 -7.80
CA LYS A 577 26.56 -19.86 -6.43
C LYS A 577 25.99 -18.46 -6.23
N LYS A 578 25.30 -18.23 -5.11
CA LYS A 578 24.99 -16.86 -4.66
C LYS A 578 26.09 -16.33 -3.73
N LEU A 579 26.32 -15.03 -3.81
CA LEU A 579 27.15 -14.31 -2.86
C LEU A 579 26.27 -13.82 -1.71
N GLN A 580 26.52 -14.32 -0.50
CA GLN A 580 25.89 -13.84 0.72
C GLN A 580 26.86 -12.91 1.45
N ILE A 581 26.62 -11.60 1.43
CA ILE A 581 27.50 -10.58 2.02
C ILE A 581 26.80 -9.86 3.18
N ILE A 582 27.54 -9.66 4.27
CA ILE A 582 27.08 -8.89 5.43
C ILE A 582 27.47 -7.43 5.23
N THR A 583 26.58 -6.51 5.54
CA THR A 583 26.85 -5.07 5.59
C THR A 583 26.28 -4.46 6.86
N VAL A 584 26.91 -3.42 7.38
CA VAL A 584 26.44 -2.61 8.49
C VAL A 584 26.18 -1.22 7.96
N VAL A 585 24.92 -0.77 8.07
CA VAL A 585 24.47 0.54 7.60
C VAL A 585 24.05 1.41 8.78
N GLU A 586 24.33 2.70 8.70
CA GLU A 586 23.73 3.72 9.58
C GLU A 586 22.35 4.11 9.02
N ASP A 587 21.28 3.80 9.76
CA ASP A 587 19.89 3.89 9.28
C ASP A 587 19.50 5.31 8.84
N ASP A 588 20.08 6.34 9.48
CA ASP A 588 19.81 7.76 9.19
C ASP A 588 20.47 8.25 7.89
N LYS A 589 21.47 7.53 7.37
CA LYS A 589 22.29 7.97 6.24
C LYS A 589 22.20 7.06 5.02
N VAL A 590 22.05 5.76 5.24
CA VAL A 590 22.12 4.76 4.18
C VAL A 590 20.83 3.96 4.14
N SER A 591 20.00 4.25 3.14
CA SER A 591 18.84 3.43 2.79
C SER A 591 19.29 2.08 2.21
N VAL A 592 18.82 0.99 2.80
CA VAL A 592 19.07 -0.39 2.31
C VAL A 592 18.50 -0.58 0.91
N ASP A 593 17.36 0.07 0.61
CA ASP A 593 16.75 0.06 -0.72
C ASP A 593 17.66 0.74 -1.76
N ASP A 594 18.32 1.84 -1.41
CA ASP A 594 19.25 2.56 -2.30
C ASP A 594 20.52 1.74 -2.53
N LEU A 595 20.99 1.01 -1.52
CA LEU A 595 22.11 0.09 -1.63
C LEU A 595 21.78 -1.07 -2.58
N ILE A 596 20.59 -1.65 -2.47
CA ILE A 596 20.10 -2.69 -3.38
C ILE A 596 20.00 -2.16 -4.82
N GLU A 597 19.50 -0.93 -4.98
CA GLU A 597 19.38 -0.27 -6.28
C GLU A 597 20.76 -0.04 -6.91
N LYS A 598 21.73 0.50 -6.16
CA LYS A 598 23.11 0.67 -6.64
C LYS A 598 23.78 -0.63 -7.05
N ILE A 599 23.56 -1.73 -6.33
CA ILE A 599 24.14 -3.03 -6.68
C ILE A 599 23.46 -3.59 -7.95
N THR A 600 22.15 -3.43 -8.07
CA THR A 600 21.38 -3.97 -9.20
C THR A 600 21.58 -3.16 -10.48
N GLU A 601 21.66 -1.83 -10.37
CA GLU A 601 21.80 -0.90 -11.51
C GLU A 601 23.27 -0.65 -11.88
N GLY A 602 24.20 -0.75 -10.92
CA GLY A 602 25.62 -0.54 -11.16
C GLY A 602 26.28 -1.69 -11.93
N PHE A 603 25.77 -2.92 -11.80
CA PHE A 603 26.38 -4.12 -12.39
C PHE A 603 25.34 -5.01 -13.11
N PRO A 604 24.62 -4.49 -14.12
CA PRO A 604 23.52 -5.20 -14.78
C PRO A 604 23.97 -6.48 -15.50
N ASP A 605 25.23 -6.53 -15.95
CA ASP A 605 25.80 -7.69 -16.65
C ASP A 605 26.15 -8.86 -15.71
N HIS A 606 26.30 -8.58 -14.41
CA HIS A 606 26.77 -9.58 -13.41
C HIS A 606 25.68 -9.94 -12.39
N VAL A 607 24.73 -9.05 -12.11
CA VAL A 607 23.70 -9.23 -11.08
C VAL A 607 22.32 -9.41 -11.73
N GLN A 608 21.69 -10.56 -11.47
CA GLN A 608 20.30 -10.81 -11.86
C GLN A 608 19.32 -10.14 -10.88
N SER A 609 19.58 -10.27 -9.58
CA SER A 609 18.75 -9.73 -8.51
C SER A 609 19.47 -9.76 -7.17
N VAL A 610 19.14 -8.83 -6.28
CA VAL A 610 19.59 -8.80 -4.89
C VAL A 610 18.39 -9.00 -3.96
N ASP A 611 18.50 -9.96 -3.05
CA ASP A 611 17.48 -10.24 -2.04
C ASP A 611 18.03 -9.99 -0.63
N ILE A 612 17.16 -9.57 0.30
CA ILE A 612 17.52 -9.48 1.72
C ILE A 612 17.37 -10.87 2.35
N HIS A 613 18.48 -11.44 2.82
CA HIS A 613 18.48 -12.73 3.51
C HIS A 613 18.06 -12.59 4.98
N ALA A 614 18.65 -11.62 5.67
CA ALA A 614 18.38 -11.33 7.07
C ALA A 614 18.61 -9.85 7.35
N PHE A 615 17.83 -9.29 8.27
CA PHE A 615 17.92 -7.91 8.69
C PHE A 615 17.88 -7.87 10.22
N ASN A 616 18.96 -7.41 10.83
CA ASN A 616 19.10 -7.31 12.29
C ASN A 616 19.48 -5.87 12.66
N LYS A 617 18.73 -5.25 13.56
CA LYS A 617 19.12 -3.96 14.14
C LYS A 617 20.19 -4.19 15.22
N ILE A 618 21.25 -3.38 15.24
CA ILE A 618 22.41 -3.51 16.14
C ILE A 618 22.68 -2.25 16.96
#